data_AF-A0A160GDJ9-F1
#
_entry.id   AF-A0A160GDJ9-F1
#
_cell.length_a   1.000
_cell.length_b   1.000
_cell.length_c   1.000
_cell.angle_alpha   90.00
_cell.angle_beta   90.00
_cell.angle_gamma   90.00
#
_symmetry.space_group_name_H-M   'P 1'
#
loop_
_entity.id
_entity.type
_entity.pdbx_description
1 polymer ?
#
loop_
_entity_poly.entity_id
_entity_poly.type
_entity_poly.pdbx_seq_one_letter_code
_entity_poly.pdbx_strand_id
1 'polypeptide(L)' 'MTHERTPVDKVVEFFGRAKVAEITGVSRVAVGKWERNGHFPHTDYSGKTNHAHKLAQASNGHFSIDDLLPQVSQ' A
#
# COMPACT_ATOMS: atom_id res chain seq x y z
N MET A 1 0.20 -0.92 24.04
CA MET A 1 0.14 -1.73 22.81
C MET A 1 1.00 -1.03 21.79
N THR A 2 2.22 -1.49 21.58
CA THR A 2 3.10 -0.96 20.54
C THR A 2 2.56 -1.49 19.22
N HIS A 3 1.71 -0.73 18.53
CA HIS A 3 1.28 -1.11 17.19
C HIS A 3 2.50 -1.05 16.29
N GLU A 4 2.99 -2.21 15.88
CA GLU A 4 3.97 -2.29 14.80
C GLU A 4 3.32 -1.67 13.56
N ARG A 5 3.79 -0.48 13.17
CA ARG A 5 3.16 0.30 12.09
C ARG A 5 3.42 -0.39 10.77
N THR A 6 2.36 -0.94 10.20
CA THR A 6 2.40 -1.62 8.92
C THR A 6 2.69 -0.61 7.79
N PRO A 7 3.25 -1.04 6.64
CA PRO A 7 3.42 -0.16 5.50
C PRO A 7 2.11 0.46 5.02
N VAL A 8 1.00 -0.28 5.16
CA VAL A 8 -0.33 0.20 4.80
C VAL A 8 -0.77 1.34 5.72
N ASP A 9 -0.60 1.22 7.04
CA ASP A 9 -0.92 2.28 7.99
C ASP A 9 -0.14 3.56 7.68
N LYS A 10 1.15 3.45 7.40
CA LYS A 10 1.99 4.62 7.06
C LYS A 10 1.48 5.36 5.82
N VAL A 11 1.11 4.61 4.79
CA VAL A 11 0.56 5.19 3.55
C VAL A 11 -0.81 5.81 3.77
N VAL A 12 -1.68 5.15 4.54
CA VAL A 12 -3.01 5.65 4.85
C VAL A 12 -2.95 6.88 5.76
N GLU A 13 -2.01 6.95 6.69
CA GLU A 13 -1.77 8.14 7.52
C GLU A 13 -1.28 9.32 6.67
N PHE A 14 -0.39 9.07 5.70
CA PHE A 14 0.17 10.11 4.84
C PHE A 14 -0.84 10.67 3.82
N PHE A 15 -1.60 9.80 3.14
CA PHE A 15 -2.52 10.22 2.06
C PHE A 15 -3.98 10.31 2.49
N GLY A 16 -4.38 9.55 3.52
CA GLY A 16 -5.78 9.26 3.82
C GLY A 16 -6.37 8.16 2.93
N ARG A 17 -7.26 7.33 3.50
CA ARG A 17 -7.91 6.19 2.80
C ARG A 17 -8.53 6.56 1.46
N ALA A 18 -9.13 7.75 1.39
CA ALA A 18 -9.77 8.27 0.18
C ALA A 18 -8.79 8.44 -0.98
N LYS A 19 -7.63 9.06 -0.70
CA LYS A 19 -6.62 9.36 -1.69
C LYS A 19 -5.84 8.11 -2.09
N VAL A 20 -5.60 7.20 -1.15
CA VAL A 20 -5.03 5.87 -1.45
C VAL A 20 -5.92 5.11 -2.44
N ALA A 21 -7.22 5.08 -2.19
CA ALA A 21 -8.21 4.46 -3.10
C ALA A 21 -8.18 5.10 -4.50
N GLU A 22 -8.12 6.43 -4.58
CA GLU A 22 -8.02 7.18 -5.84
C GLU A 22 -6.73 6.86 -6.61
N ILE A 23 -5.57 6.95 -5.95
CA ILE A 23 -4.25 6.69 -6.56
C ILE A 23 -4.17 5.25 -7.07
N THR A 24 -4.65 4.29 -6.28
CA THR A 24 -4.54 2.87 -6.61
C THR A 24 -5.64 2.38 -7.55
N GLY A 25 -6.75 3.13 -7.67
CA GLY A 25 -7.92 2.78 -8.47
C GLY A 25 -8.80 1.69 -7.83
N VAL A 26 -8.69 1.49 -6.51
CA VAL A 26 -9.49 0.49 -5.77
C VAL A 26 -10.54 1.16 -4.90
N SER A 27 -11.52 0.39 -4.42
CA SER A 27 -12.53 0.90 -3.50
C SER A 27 -11.94 1.17 -2.11
N ARG A 28 -12.48 2.15 -1.37
CA ARG A 28 -12.10 2.41 0.03
C ARG A 28 -12.20 1.19 0.94
N VAL A 29 -13.15 0.29 0.66
CA VAL A 29 -13.31 -0.99 1.38
C VAL A 29 -12.10 -1.90 1.17
N ALA A 30 -11.48 -1.90 -0.02
CA ALA A 30 -10.27 -2.67 -0.28
C ALA A 30 -9.09 -2.12 0.52
N VAL A 31 -8.95 -0.79 0.60
CA VAL A 31 -7.94 -0.14 1.46
C VAL A 31 -8.13 -0.55 2.92
N GLY A 32 -9.37 -0.54 3.42
CA GLY A 32 -9.66 -1.00 4.79
C GLY A 32 -9.34 -2.48 5.03
N LYS A 33 -9.45 -3.34 4.01
CA LYS A 33 -8.98 -4.74 4.09
C LYS A 33 -7.46 -4.81 4.18
N TRP A 34 -6.73 -3.96 3.45
CA TRP A 34 -5.26 -3.90 3.52
C TRP A 34 -4.79 -3.44 4.89
N GLU A 35 -5.45 -2.44 5.49
CA GLU A 35 -5.14 -1.98 6.85
C GLU A 35 -5.34 -3.11 7.87
N ARG A 36 -6.47 -3.83 7.78
CA ARG A 36 -6.73 -4.97 8.67
C ARG A 36 -5.72 -6.11 8.49
N ASN A 37 -5.27 -6.34 7.26
CA ASN A 37 -4.30 -7.39 6.94
C ASN A 37 -2.85 -6.93 7.20
N GLY A 38 -2.61 -5.63 7.32
CA GLY A 38 -1.30 -5.03 7.51
C GLY A 38 -0.36 -5.10 6.31
N HIS A 39 -0.83 -5.48 5.13
CA HIS A 39 0.00 -5.58 3.93
C HIS A 39 -0.80 -5.27 2.67
N PHE A 40 -0.09 -4.75 1.66
CA PHE A 40 -0.63 -4.63 0.31
C PHE A 40 -0.79 -6.03 -0.30
N PRO A 41 -1.83 -6.25 -1.13
CA PRO A 41 -2.06 -7.55 -1.74
C PRO A 41 -0.83 -7.93 -2.57
N HIS A 42 -0.34 -9.16 -2.37
CA HIS A 42 0.72 -9.71 -3.21
C HIS A 42 0.21 -9.73 -4.64
N THR A 43 0.84 -8.96 -5.53
CA THR A 43 0.41 -8.84 -6.91
C THR A 43 0.76 -10.14 -7.62
N ASP A 44 -0.24 -10.99 -7.79
CA ASP A 44 -0.12 -12.22 -8.57
C ASP A 44 0.12 -11.87 -10.05
N TYR A 45 1.32 -12.22 -10.52
CA TYR A 45 1.78 -12.54 -11.88
C TYR A 45 1.03 -12.02 -13.13
N SER A 46 0.52 -10.79 -13.13
CA SER A 46 -0.04 -10.14 -14.33
C SER A 46 0.70 -8.86 -14.74
N GLY A 47 1.59 -8.33 -13.91
CA GLY A 47 2.40 -7.14 -14.23
C GLY A 47 1.61 -5.83 -14.46
N LYS A 48 0.27 -5.85 -14.34
CA LYS A 48 -0.60 -4.72 -14.74
C LYS A 48 -1.05 -3.83 -13.58
N THR A 49 -0.89 -4.26 -12.33
CA THR A 49 -1.41 -3.51 -11.18
C THR A 49 -0.34 -3.30 -10.13
N ASN A 50 0.47 -2.26 -10.29
CA ASN A 50 1.58 -1.96 -9.39
C ASN A 50 1.16 -0.90 -8.36
N HIS A 51 0.35 -1.29 -7.36
CA HIS A 51 -0.18 -0.37 -6.33
C HIS A 51 0.94 0.36 -5.58
N ALA A 52 1.99 -0.37 -5.20
CA ALA A 52 3.17 0.19 -4.53
C ALA A 52 3.87 1.25 -5.39
N HIS A 53 4.03 1.01 -6.70
CA HIS A 53 4.64 1.98 -7.61
C HIS A 53 3.82 3.27 -7.72
N LYS A 54 2.49 3.17 -7.84
CA LYS A 54 1.62 4.36 -7.90
C LYS A 54 1.70 5.18 -6.61
N LEU A 55 1.73 4.51 -5.47
CA LEU A 55 1.85 5.17 -4.16
C LEU A 55 3.22 5.80 -3.95
N ALA A 56 4.30 5.09 -4.31
CA ALA A 56 5.66 5.61 -4.27
C ALA A 56 5.81 6.88 -5.14
N GLN A 57 5.32 6.83 -6.38
CA GLN A 57 5.33 7.98 -7.29
C GLN A 57 4.49 9.15 -6.76
N ALA A 58 3.28 8.88 -6.25
CA ALA A 58 2.43 9.90 -5.66
C ALA A 58 3.00 10.52 -4.37
N SER A 59 3.91 9.80 -3.69
CA SER A 59 4.53 10.23 -2.44
C SER A 59 5.75 11.12 -2.65
N ASN A 60 6.14 11.36 -3.90
CA ASN A 60 7.28 12.19 -4.26
C ASN A 60 8.59 11.76 -3.57
N GLY A 61 8.80 10.44 -3.45
CA GLY A 61 10.00 9.83 -2.84
C GLY A 61 9.90 9.54 -1.34
N HIS A 62 8.74 9.75 -0.71
CA HIS A 62 8.53 9.47 0.72
C HIS A 62 8.36 7.98 1.03
N PHE A 63 7.89 7.19 0.06
CA PHE A 63 7.81 5.73 0.14
C PHE A 63 8.51 5.09 -1.05
N SER A 64 9.33 4.07 -0.81
CA SER A 64 9.91 3.22 -1.85
C SER A 64 9.11 1.94 -2.00
N ILE A 65 9.20 1.29 -3.17
CA ILE A 65 8.45 0.03 -3.40
C ILE A 65 8.86 -1.06 -2.41
N ASP A 66 10.14 -1.13 -2.07
CA ASP A 66 10.70 -2.08 -1.11
C ASP A 66 10.11 -1.91 0.31
N ASP A 67 9.85 -0.66 0.73
CA ASP A 67 9.17 -0.38 2.01
C ASP A 67 7.71 -0.85 2.03
N LEU A 68 7.06 -0.90 0.87
CA LEU A 68 5.63 -1.21 0.74
C LEU A 68 5.37 -2.70 0.50
N LEU A 69 6.29 -3.37 -0.20
CA LEU A 69 6.21 -4.79 -0.52
C LEU A 69 7.48 -5.46 0.04
N PRO A 70 7.45 -5.95 1.30
CA PRO A 70 8.55 -6.78 1.79
C PRO A 70 8.69 -7.97 0.83
N GLN A 71 9.88 -8.14 0.26
CA GLN A 71 10.16 -9.22 -0.68
C GLN A 71 9.69 -10.54 -0.08
N VAL A 72 8.67 -11.14 -0.68
CA VAL A 72 8.24 -12.50 -0.31
C VAL A 72 9.41 -13.41 -0.67
N SER A 73 10.18 -13.79 0.34
CA SER A 73 11.18 -14.83 0.21
C SER A 73 10.45 -16.12 -0.18
N GLN A 74 10.93 -16.72 -1.28
CA GLN A 74 10.51 -18.01 -1.82
C GLN A 74 10.65 -19.14 -0.79
#